data_AF-A0A1J3IHC1-F1
#
_entry.id   AF-A0A1J3IHC1-F1
#
_cell.length_a   1.000
_cell.length_b   1.000
_cell.length_c   1.000
_cell.angle_alpha   90.00
_cell.angle_beta   90.00
_cell.angle_gamma   90.00
#
_symmetry.space_group_name_H-M   'P 1'
#
loop_
_entity.id
_entity.type
_entity.pdbx_description
1 polymer ?
#
loop_
_entity_poly.entity_id
_entity_poly.type
_entity_poly.pdbx_seq_one_letter_code
_entity_poly.pdbx_strand_id
1 'polypeptide(L)'
;AKDGSQAAKRRALAYVYERPVVEKLFNELGPRYKHRPGGYTRVMRTGWRYTDAARMAYLEFVDREGELRKPLECTPERALELEMERAPHEQAQKQRRW
;
A
#
# COMPACT_ATOMS: atom_id res chain seq x y z
N ALA A 1 -4.22 9.20 -3.55
CA ALA A 1 -4.18 9.46 -2.09
C ALA A 1 -2.84 10.09 -1.70
N LYS A 2 -1.72 9.39 -1.91
CA LYS A 2 -0.36 9.84 -1.51
C LYS A 2 0.03 11.22 -2.02
N ASP A 3 -0.23 11.50 -3.30
CA ASP A 3 0.15 12.77 -3.92
C ASP A 3 -0.67 13.97 -3.40
N GLY A 4 -1.81 13.74 -2.75
CA GLY A 4 -2.65 14.78 -2.13
C GLY A 4 -3.33 15.80 -3.08
N SER A 5 -3.00 15.81 -4.38
CA SER A 5 -3.44 16.85 -5.32
C SER A 5 -4.94 16.88 -5.60
N GLN A 6 -5.48 18.05 -5.95
CA GLN A 6 -6.90 18.21 -6.32
C GLN A 6 -7.25 17.39 -7.56
N ALA A 7 -6.33 17.29 -8.53
CA ALA A 7 -6.47 16.41 -9.68
C ALA A 7 -6.59 14.94 -9.26
N ALA A 8 -5.78 14.48 -8.30
CA ALA A 8 -5.88 13.13 -7.76
C ALA A 8 -7.21 12.89 -7.05
N LYS A 9 -7.75 13.88 -6.31
CA LYS A 9 -9.08 13.78 -5.68
C LYS A 9 -10.21 13.66 -6.71
N ARG A 10 -10.17 14.47 -7.78
CA ARG A 10 -11.13 14.37 -8.89
C ARG A 10 -11.08 13.00 -9.56
N ARG A 11 -9.87 12.46 -9.81
CA ARG A 11 -9.70 11.10 -10.33
C ARG A 11 -10.27 10.04 -9.38
N ALA A 12 -10.06 10.16 -8.08
CA ALA A 12 -10.57 9.19 -7.11
C ALA A 12 -12.11 9.16 -7.07
N LEU A 13 -12.77 10.31 -7.18
CA LEU A 13 -14.23 10.43 -7.25
C LEU A 13 -14.84 9.77 -8.49
N ALA A 14 -14.06 9.56 -9.56
CA ALA A 14 -14.52 8.82 -10.72
C ALA A 14 -14.66 7.31 -10.46
N TYR A 15 -13.98 6.78 -9.44
CA TYR A 15 -14.00 5.34 -9.08
C TYR A 15 -14.81 5.07 -7.81
N VAL A 16 -14.72 5.97 -6.83
CA VAL A 16 -15.42 5.85 -5.55
C VAL A 16 -16.50 6.92 -5.50
N TYR A 17 -17.75 6.47 -5.57
CA TYR A 17 -18.92 7.36 -5.62
C TYR A 17 -19.13 8.15 -4.32
N GLU A 18 -18.79 7.57 -3.17
CA GLU A 18 -19.04 8.19 -1.89
C GLU A 18 -17.94 9.18 -1.49
N ARG A 19 -18.32 10.46 -1.39
CA ARG A 19 -17.47 11.54 -0.89
C ARG A 19 -16.81 11.27 0.47
N PRO A 20 -17.50 10.76 1.51
CA PRO A 20 -16.86 10.53 2.81
C PRO A 20 -15.75 9.47 2.74
N VAL A 21 -15.90 8.47 1.86
CA VAL A 21 -14.87 7.45 1.64
C VAL A 21 -13.63 8.05 0.98
N VAL A 22 -13.82 8.96 0.01
CA VAL A 22 -12.72 9.68 -0.61
C VAL A 22 -12.04 10.61 0.39
N GLU A 23 -12.79 11.30 1.25
CA GLU A 23 -12.21 12.12 2.32
C GLU A 23 -11.33 11.29 3.27
N LYS A 24 -11.84 10.14 3.73
CA LYS A 24 -11.07 9.18 4.53
C LYS A 24 -9.81 8.69 3.82
N LEU A 25 -9.91 8.38 2.52
CA LEU A 25 -8.78 7.92 1.71
C LEU A 25 -7.63 8.93 1.68
N PHE A 26 -7.93 10.23 1.61
CA PHE A 26 -6.89 11.26 1.55
C PHE A 26 -6.45 11.76 2.92
N ASN A 27 -7.33 11.80 3.92
CA ASN A 27 -7.03 12.34 5.24
C ASN A 27 -6.37 11.31 6.16
N GLU A 28 -6.78 10.04 6.11
CA GLU A 28 -6.26 9.00 7.00
C GLU A 28 -5.29 8.05 6.28
N LEU A 29 -5.73 7.45 5.16
CA LEU A 29 -4.96 6.40 4.48
C LEU A 29 -3.77 6.97 3.70
N GLY A 30 -3.90 8.18 3.14
CA GLY A 30 -2.82 8.88 2.43
C GLY A 30 -1.58 9.07 3.29
N PRO A 31 -1.69 9.74 4.46
CA PRO A 31 -0.59 9.90 5.40
C PRO A 31 -0.06 8.57 5.93
N ARG A 32 -0.95 7.63 6.29
CA ARG A 32 -0.58 6.29 6.80
C ARG A 32 0.40 5.56 5.88
N TYR A 33 0.17 5.61 4.57
CA TYR A 33 0.99 4.86 3.61
C TYR A 33 2.07 5.67 2.91
N LYS A 34 2.35 6.91 3.34
CA LYS A 34 3.25 7.83 2.62
C LYS A 34 4.61 7.18 2.30
N HIS A 35 5.18 6.47 3.26
CA HIS A 35 6.51 5.84 3.16
C HIS A 35 6.50 4.43 2.53
N ARG A 36 5.33 3.80 2.36
CA ARG A 36 5.22 2.40 1.90
C ARG A 36 5.28 2.27 0.36
N PRO A 37 6.32 1.70 -0.26
CA PRO A 37 6.42 1.60 -1.73
C PRO A 37 5.62 0.40 -2.28
N GLY A 38 4.31 0.37 -2.05
CA GLY A 38 3.41 -0.70 -2.53
C GLY A 38 2.99 -1.73 -1.48
N GLY A 39 2.08 -2.63 -1.84
CA GLY A 39 1.54 -3.63 -0.91
C GLY A 39 0.65 -3.04 0.19
N TYR A 40 -0.35 -2.24 -0.19
CA TYR A 40 -1.26 -1.56 0.75
C TYR A 40 -2.37 -2.47 1.30
N THR A 41 -2.63 -3.58 0.62
CA THR A 41 -3.66 -4.55 0.97
C THR A 41 -3.05 -5.94 1.13
N ARG A 42 -3.71 -6.76 1.94
CA ARG A 42 -3.37 -8.17 2.15
C ARG A 42 -4.61 -9.03 1.92
N VAL A 43 -4.42 -10.14 1.23
CA VAL A 43 -5.43 -11.19 1.08
C VAL A 43 -5.01 -12.37 1.93
N MET A 44 -5.90 -12.80 2.83
CA MET A 44 -5.71 -13.99 3.64
C MET A 44 -6.80 -15.00 3.32
N ARG A 45 -6.38 -16.17 2.82
CA ARG A 45 -7.30 -17.25 2.53
C ARG A 45 -7.87 -17.78 3.84
N THR A 46 -9.18 -17.94 3.88
CA THR A 46 -9.84 -18.66 4.97
C THR A 46 -10.39 -19.98 4.42
N GLY A 47 -11.26 -20.64 5.20
CA GLY A 47 -11.95 -21.85 4.80
C GLY A 47 -13.00 -21.64 3.71
N TRP A 48 -13.92 -22.60 3.67
CA TRP A 48 -14.99 -22.69 2.71
C TRP A 48 -16.26 -22.11 3.33
N ARG A 49 -17.07 -21.42 2.53
CA ARG A 49 -18.39 -20.96 2.96
C ARG A 49 -19.32 -22.16 3.10
N TYR A 50 -20.10 -22.17 4.18
CA TYR A 50 -20.82 -23.36 4.66
C TYR A 50 -21.77 -23.97 3.61
N THR A 51 -22.56 -23.14 2.94
CA THR A 51 -23.68 -23.61 2.11
C THR A 51 -23.29 -23.98 0.68
N ASP A 52 -22.31 -23.30 0.09
CA ASP A 52 -21.98 -23.42 -1.33
C ASP A 52 -20.52 -23.82 -1.59
N ALA A 53 -19.78 -24.16 -0.54
CA ALA A 53 -18.36 -24.51 -0.63
C ALA A 53 -17.55 -23.44 -1.41
N ALA A 54 -17.96 -22.16 -1.36
CA ALA A 54 -17.17 -21.12 -2.00
C ALA A 54 -15.91 -20.83 -1.17
N ARG A 55 -14.77 -20.65 -1.85
CA ARG A 55 -13.51 -20.28 -1.20
C ARG A 55 -13.60 -18.84 -0.70
N MET A 56 -13.40 -18.64 0.60
CA MET A 56 -13.46 -17.32 1.21
C MET A 56 -12.06 -16.74 1.46
N ALA A 57 -11.99 -15.42 1.61
CA ALA A 57 -10.78 -14.74 2.04
C ALA A 57 -11.11 -13.45 2.80
N TYR A 58 -10.24 -13.07 3.72
CA TYR A 58 -10.23 -11.74 4.32
C TYR A 58 -9.34 -10.83 3.48
N LEU A 59 -9.88 -9.66 3.11
CA LEU A 59 -9.12 -8.56 2.51
C LEU A 59 -8.96 -7.47 3.57
N GLU A 60 -7.72 -7.10 3.86
CA GLU A 60 -7.43 -6.07 4.84
C GLU A 60 -6.42 -5.04 4.33
N PHE A 61 -6.48 -3.85 4.92
CA PHE A 61 -5.47 -2.83 4.80
C PHE A 61 -4.30 -3.14 5.74
N VAL A 62 -3.08 -2.86 5.27
CA VAL A 62 -1.84 -3.05 6.02
C VAL A 62 -1.59 -1.85 6.96
N ASP A 63 -0.75 -1.96 7.96
CA ASP A 63 -0.43 -0.91 8.96
C ASP A 63 -1.66 -0.35 9.71
N ARG A 64 -2.63 -1.23 10.02
CA ARG A 64 -3.81 -0.89 10.82
C ARG A 64 -3.67 -1.45 12.24
N GLU A 65 -4.42 -0.87 13.17
CA GLU A 65 -4.53 -1.45 14.51
C GLU A 65 -5.24 -2.80 14.46
N GLY A 66 -4.76 -3.77 15.23
CA GLY A 66 -5.36 -5.11 15.31
C GLY A 66 -5.19 -5.97 14.05
N GLU A 67 -4.10 -5.81 13.30
CA GLU A 67 -3.81 -6.67 12.15
C GLU A 67 -3.69 -8.14 12.53
N LEU A 68 -4.26 -8.99 11.67
CA LEU A 68 -4.21 -10.44 11.84
C LEU A 68 -2.81 -11.01 11.60
N ARG A 69 -2.01 -10.34 10.77
CA ARG A 69 -0.59 -10.67 10.52
C ARG A 69 0.21 -9.38 10.43
N LYS A 70 1.33 -9.27 11.12
CA LYS A 70 2.19 -8.09 10.98
C LYS A 70 2.87 -8.07 9.60
N PRO A 71 2.89 -6.93 8.90
CA PRO A 71 3.62 -6.78 7.64
C PRO A 71 5.12 -6.69 7.92
N LEU A 72 5.93 -6.83 6.86
CA LEU A 72 7.29 -6.34 6.92
C LEU A 72 7.23 -4.83 7.17
N GLU A 73 7.97 -4.39 8.19
CA GLU A 73 7.99 -2.98 8.59
C GLU A 73 8.49 -2.13 7.43
N CYS A 74 7.70 -1.14 7.06
CA CYS A 74 8.11 -0.09 6.15
C CYS A 74 8.30 1.20 6.95
N THR A 75 9.18 1.14 7.94
CA THR A 75 9.58 2.33 8.68
C THR A 75 10.26 3.31 7.73
N PRO A 76 10.15 4.62 7.99
CA PRO A 76 10.93 5.61 7.24
C PRO A 76 12.43 5.31 7.30
N GLU A 77 12.92 4.75 8.40
CA GLU A 77 14.29 4.24 8.57
C GLU A 77 14.60 3.13 7.56
N ARG A 78 13.75 2.10 7.47
CA ARG A 78 13.94 1.00 6.51
C ARG A 78 13.83 1.47 5.06
N ALA A 79 13.02 2.48 4.78
CA ALA A 79 12.93 3.10 3.45
C ALA A 79 14.23 3.82 3.06
N LEU A 80 14.83 4.56 4.00
CA LEU A 80 16.13 5.21 3.81
C LEU A 80 17.24 4.16 3.59
N GLU A 81 17.26 3.10 4.38
CA GLU A 81 18.20 1.98 4.19
C GLU A 81 18.08 1.35 2.80
N LEU A 82 16.86 1.09 2.33
CA LEU A 82 16.63 0.51 1.00
C LEU A 82 17.03 1.46 -0.15
N GLU A 83 16.87 2.77 0.03
CA GLU A 83 17.37 3.76 -0.93
C GLU A 83 18.90 3.82 -0.94
N MET A 84 19.53 3.76 0.24
CA MET A 84 20.99 3.71 0.38
C MET A 84 21.59 2.42 -0.21
N GLU A 85 20.94 1.27 -0.06
CA GLU A 85 21.33 0.00 -0.65
C GLU A 85 21.20 -0.01 -2.19
N ARG A 86 20.20 0.69 -2.75
CA ARG A 86 19.98 0.77 -4.20
C ARG A 86 20.97 1.70 -4.92
N ALA A 87 21.40 2.78 -4.27
CA ALA A 87 22.27 3.82 -4.84
C ALA A 87 23.62 3.32 -5.43
N PRO A 88 24.39 2.43 -4.79
CA PRO A 88 25.68 1.99 -5.33
C PRO A 88 25.56 1.02 -6.51
N HIS A 89 24.51 0.18 -6.56
CA HIS A 89 24.35 -0.81 -7.64
C HIS A 89 24.01 -0.16 -8.99
N GLU A 90 23.29 0.97 -8.98
CA GLU A 90 22.92 1.71 -10.18
C GLU A 90 24.12 2.45 -10.82
N GLN A 91 25.05 2.93 -9.99
CA GLN A 91 26.28 3.61 -10.42
C GLN A 91 27.25 2.61 -11.08
N ALA A 92 27.35 1.39 -10.56
CA ALA A 92 28.18 0.33 -11.13
C ALA A 92 27.67 -0.20 -12.48
N GLN A 93 26.35 -0.25 -12.69
CA GLN A 93 25.74 -0.71 -13.94
C GLN A 93 25.90 0.30 -15.08
N LYS A 94 25.86 1.62 -14.77
CA LYS A 94 26.09 2.69 -15.77
C LYS A 94 27.53 2.74 -16.27
N GLN A 95 28.51 2.31 -15.46
CA GLN A 95 29.92 2.26 -15.86
C GLN A 95 30.30 1.00 -16.65
N ARG A 96 29.49 -0.06 -16.59
CA ARG A 96 29.74 -1.38 -17.23
C ARG A 96 29.09 -1.55 -18.60
N ARG A 97 28.39 -0.54 -19.12
CA ARG A 97 27.72 -0.56 -20.42
C ARG A 97 28.51 0.31 -21.40
N TRP A 98 29.53 -0.29 -22.00
CA TRP A 98 30.22 0.17 -23.21
C TRP A 98 29.92 -0.83 -24.32
#